data_AF-A0AAD8LB18-F1
#
_entry.id   AF-A0AAD8LB18-F1
#
_cell.length_a   1.000
_cell.length_b   1.000
_cell.length_c   1.000
_cell.angle_alpha   90.00
_cell.angle_beta   90.00
_cell.angle_gamma   90.00
#
_symmetry.space_group_name_H-M   'P 1'
#
loop_
_entity.id
_entity.type
_entity.pdbx_description
1 polymer ?
#
loop_
_entity_poly.entity_id
_entity_poly.type
_entity_poly.pdbx_seq_one_letter_code
_entity_poly.pdbx_strand_id
1 'polypeptide(L)'
;MHRLISQIQSHDQQQPPPIQHILTFPIILTDRIRHAVDESKIYKLECSDVAKHVDRLSQLLRSALRFSDSTSLYERPVRRIFNDVAANLNRALVLVRKCRHRGVIRRFVSIVTAADFRKLFNVIDVSISDMKWLLSIFDAGDDSGGIVLTLPPIANSDPILAWVWSCIASLYLTSLSLKVDAANELSTLARDSDRNKTVIVEEGGVLPLLKLLKEDFSHELQVAGAVALFNLVNDQYRARLVFNEHGVPILAQVLRSSSILVQIEVVKVIGAMAEHDRVSQEGFARENVIETLVTLLAINVFDDDRGKISKFLRRSIGSAIEMNKQMEKSSVMSSNFGNKKALSSSVWPRNKKEGKTETLELILDLNTNCSRALWMLSRGNLANCRRITETKGLLCLAKIIEKEKGDLQFNCLMTAVEITSAAECNPDVRRSAFKTNSPASKAIAEQLLRLINESDNPVIKIPAIRAIGHLARTFPARQTHVISPLVKQLCHMNSDVATESVIALGKFTCPENYLRAEHSKTIVDFEGVQLVIKLLRGNDRTQYHALVLLCYLAMHAGKKEQFQQARVLTALEGAYKPVASQYSGLKELVAQAVLHLNMCAY
;
A
#
# COMPACT_ATOMS: atom_id res chain seq x y z
N MET A 1 17.03 14.90 -4.08
CA MET A 1 16.64 13.58 -3.54
C MET A 1 17.82 12.67 -3.18
N HIS A 2 18.88 12.53 -3.99
CA HIS A 2 20.05 11.72 -3.62
C HIS A 2 20.88 12.24 -2.41
N ARG A 3 20.79 13.54 -2.07
CA ARG A 3 21.49 14.13 -0.92
C ARG A 3 20.82 13.90 0.44
N LEU A 4 19.52 13.55 0.48
CA LEU A 4 18.85 13.18 1.73
C LEU A 4 19.13 11.73 2.14
N ILE A 5 19.50 10.87 1.19
CA ILE A 5 19.86 9.47 1.45
C ILE A 5 21.29 9.38 2.01
N SER A 6 22.19 10.31 1.67
CA SER A 6 23.56 10.33 2.21
C SER A 6 23.70 11.06 3.55
N GLN A 7 22.81 12.00 3.88
CA GLN A 7 22.90 12.76 5.14
C GLN A 7 22.35 12.01 6.37
N ILE A 8 21.59 10.93 6.17
CA ILE A 8 21.15 10.05 7.28
C ILE A 8 22.23 8.99 7.61
N GLN A 9 23.24 8.81 6.77
CA GLN A 9 24.37 7.90 7.02
C GLN A 9 25.56 8.56 7.74
N SER A 10 25.49 9.85 8.11
CA SER A 10 26.62 10.59 8.68
C SER A 10 26.34 11.33 10.00
N HIS A 11 25.31 10.93 10.76
CA HIS A 11 25.22 11.28 12.17
C HIS A 11 25.39 10.01 13.00
N ASP A 12 26.54 9.95 13.68
CA ASP A 12 26.98 8.96 14.68
C ASP A 12 26.00 7.82 14.98
N GLN A 13 26.38 6.61 14.55
CA GLN A 13 25.84 5.34 15.06
C GLN A 13 26.28 5.14 16.53
N GLN A 14 25.91 6.05 17.42
CA GLN A 14 25.80 5.72 18.84
C GLN A 14 24.43 5.11 19.04
N GLN A 15 24.39 3.81 19.34
CA GLN A 15 23.18 3.17 19.84
C GLN A 15 22.60 4.05 20.96
N PRO A 16 21.30 4.41 20.91
CA PRO A 16 20.72 5.26 21.92
C PRO A 16 20.94 4.60 23.30
N PRO A 17 21.24 5.38 24.35
CA PRO A 17 21.61 4.81 25.64
C PRO A 17 20.50 3.89 26.16
N PRO A 18 20.85 2.83 26.92
CA PRO A 18 19.86 1.92 27.49
C PRO A 18 18.76 2.70 28.22
N ILE A 19 17.50 2.27 28.08
CA ILE A 19 16.35 2.99 28.64
C ILE A 19 16.51 3.20 30.16
N GLN A 20 17.07 2.22 30.86
CA GLN A 20 17.38 2.28 32.29
C GLN A 20 18.28 3.48 32.66
N HIS A 21 19.27 3.81 31.82
CA HIS A 21 20.14 4.97 32.06
C HIS A 21 19.36 6.29 31.91
N ILE A 22 18.48 6.37 30.91
CA ILE A 22 17.62 7.54 30.70
C ILE A 22 16.65 7.72 31.87
N LEU A 23 16.11 6.63 32.40
CA LEU A 23 15.16 6.68 33.52
C LEU A 23 15.82 7.07 34.86
N THR A 24 17.06 6.61 35.10
CA THR A 24 17.76 6.83 36.38
C THR A 24 18.50 8.16 36.46
N PHE A 25 19.03 8.67 35.34
CA PHE A 25 19.86 9.88 35.34
C PHE A 25 19.14 11.14 35.89
N PRO A 26 17.88 11.46 35.50
CA PRO A 26 17.15 12.57 36.07
C PRO A 26 16.94 12.46 37.59
N ILE A 27 16.77 11.24 38.11
CA ILE A 27 16.61 11.00 39.56
C ILE A 27 17.90 11.39 40.28
N ILE A 28 19.06 10.95 39.77
CA ILE A 28 20.37 11.34 40.31
C ILE A 28 20.56 12.87 40.28
N LEU A 29 20.09 13.54 39.21
CA LEU A 29 20.13 15.01 39.14
C LEU A 29 19.26 15.66 40.23
N THR A 30 18.07 15.11 40.52
CA THR A 30 17.24 15.64 41.62
C THR A 30 17.97 15.59 42.97
N ASP A 31 18.66 14.49 43.27
CA ASP A 31 19.42 14.34 44.51
C ASP A 31 20.62 15.30 44.56
N ARG A 32 21.31 15.51 43.42
CA ARG A 32 22.41 16.49 43.30
C ARG A 32 21.94 17.93 43.49
N ILE A 33 20.73 18.28 43.03
CA ILE A 33 20.16 19.61 43.24
C ILE A 33 19.85 19.82 44.71
N ARG A 34 19.24 18.83 45.39
CA ARG A 34 18.98 18.89 46.83
C ARG A 34 20.25 19.20 47.63
N HIS A 35 21.32 18.46 47.38
CA HIS A 35 22.61 18.72 48.00
C HIS A 35 23.14 20.14 47.69
N ALA A 36 22.98 20.62 46.46
CA ALA A 36 23.41 21.97 46.09
C ALA A 36 22.56 23.07 46.77
N VAL A 37 21.27 22.81 47.04
CA VAL A 37 20.40 23.70 47.80
C VAL A 37 20.84 23.79 49.25
N ASP A 38 21.22 22.66 49.87
CA ASP A 38 21.72 22.64 51.26
C ASP A 38 23.04 23.43 51.42
N GLU A 39 23.88 23.43 50.38
CA GLU A 39 25.12 24.22 50.34
C GLU A 39 24.89 25.72 50.00
N SER A 40 23.68 26.11 49.62
CA SER A 40 23.36 27.48 49.20
C SER A 40 23.34 28.44 50.40
N LYS A 41 23.97 29.62 50.23
CA LYS A 41 24.02 30.64 51.29
C LYS A 41 23.33 31.94 50.91
N ILE A 42 23.06 32.15 49.62
CA ILE A 42 22.40 33.34 49.05
C ILE A 42 21.10 32.87 48.38
N TYR A 43 20.03 33.69 48.40
CA TYR A 43 18.71 33.34 47.86
C TYR A 43 18.12 32.05 48.46
N LYS A 44 18.19 31.93 49.79
CA LYS A 44 17.80 30.70 50.53
C LYS A 44 16.32 30.34 50.33
N LEU A 45 15.43 31.33 50.28
CA LEU A 45 14.00 31.10 50.11
C LEU A 45 13.73 30.53 48.71
N GLU A 46 14.29 31.17 47.68
CA GLU A 46 14.14 30.75 46.30
C GLU A 46 14.77 29.37 46.06
N CYS A 47 15.94 29.09 46.64
CA CYS A 47 16.57 27.76 46.55
C CYS A 47 15.73 26.68 47.28
N SER A 48 15.10 27.01 48.40
CA SER A 48 14.17 26.12 49.10
C SER A 48 12.93 25.82 48.25
N ASP A 49 12.38 26.82 47.57
CA ASP A 49 11.26 26.61 46.66
C ASP A 49 11.66 25.79 45.43
N VAL A 50 12.89 25.95 44.90
CA VAL A 50 13.43 25.05 43.86
C VAL A 50 13.47 23.60 44.36
N ALA A 51 13.90 23.36 45.60
CA ALA A 51 13.90 22.01 46.17
C ALA A 51 12.49 21.39 46.21
N LYS A 52 11.46 22.14 46.60
CA LYS A 52 10.07 21.65 46.61
C LYS A 52 9.59 21.20 45.22
N HIS A 53 9.87 21.99 44.18
CA HIS A 53 9.48 21.63 42.81
C HIS A 53 10.26 20.40 42.31
N VAL A 54 11.56 20.34 42.62
CA VAL A 54 12.42 19.20 42.27
C VAL A 54 11.97 17.93 43.02
N ASP A 55 11.55 18.02 44.27
CA ASP A 55 11.04 16.88 45.04
C ASP A 55 9.76 16.31 44.43
N ARG A 56 8.84 17.18 44.01
CA ARG A 56 7.63 16.75 43.29
C ARG A 56 7.97 16.03 41.99
N LEU A 57 8.90 16.58 41.21
CA LEU A 57 9.36 15.96 39.96
C LEU A 57 10.07 14.62 40.23
N SER A 58 10.86 14.55 41.30
CA SER A 58 11.55 13.34 41.75
C SER A 58 10.57 12.22 42.11
N GLN A 59 9.41 12.55 42.72
CA GLN A 59 8.34 11.58 42.96
C GLN A 59 7.76 11.03 41.65
N LEU A 60 7.44 11.90 40.68
CA LEU A 60 6.89 11.48 39.38
C LEU A 60 7.89 10.59 38.60
N LEU A 61 9.17 10.96 38.60
CA LEU A 61 10.24 10.17 37.97
C LEU A 61 10.36 8.78 38.59
N ARG A 62 10.27 8.67 39.93
CA ARG A 62 10.28 7.37 40.61
C ARG A 62 9.02 6.55 40.34
N SER A 63 7.85 7.18 40.22
CA SER A 63 6.61 6.48 39.83
C SER A 63 6.72 5.86 38.44
N ALA A 64 7.36 6.56 37.50
CA ALA A 64 7.53 6.07 36.13
C ALA A 64 8.43 4.81 36.03
N LEU A 65 9.32 4.57 37.01
CA LEU A 65 10.15 3.35 37.05
C LEU A 65 9.32 2.08 37.17
N ARG A 66 8.09 2.14 37.70
CA ARG A 66 7.21 0.97 37.79
C ARG A 66 6.90 0.35 36.42
N PHE A 67 6.98 1.14 35.36
CA PHE A 67 6.70 0.70 34.00
C PHE A 67 7.94 0.13 33.29
N SER A 68 9.16 0.26 33.85
CA SER A 68 10.39 -0.18 33.18
C SER A 68 10.60 -1.69 33.15
N ASP A 69 9.93 -2.42 34.05
CA ASP A 69 10.04 -3.88 34.12
C ASP A 69 9.09 -4.58 33.13
N SER A 70 8.23 -3.81 32.46
CA SER A 70 7.34 -4.33 31.43
C SER A 70 8.06 -4.52 30.09
N THR A 71 8.03 -5.73 29.55
CA THR A 71 8.65 -6.11 28.25
C THR A 71 8.05 -5.39 27.03
N SER A 72 7.07 -4.51 27.23
CA SER A 72 6.25 -3.88 26.19
C SER A 72 6.13 -2.36 26.36
N LEU A 73 7.08 -1.68 27.02
CA LEU A 73 7.02 -0.24 27.18
C LEU A 73 7.20 0.52 25.85
N TYR A 74 6.31 1.47 25.57
CA TYR A 74 6.45 2.39 24.45
C TYR A 74 7.47 3.51 24.77
N GLU A 75 8.72 3.31 24.35
CA GLU A 75 9.85 4.11 24.84
C GLU A 75 9.97 5.53 24.26
N ARG A 76 9.36 5.86 23.12
CA ARG A 76 9.64 7.13 22.42
C ARG A 76 9.24 8.39 23.21
N PRO A 77 7.99 8.55 23.68
CA PRO A 77 7.62 9.69 24.53
C PRO A 77 8.41 9.67 25.84
N VAL A 78 8.67 8.49 26.41
CA VAL A 78 9.48 8.33 27.62
C VAL A 78 10.87 8.92 27.42
N ARG A 79 11.57 8.55 26.36
CA ARG A 79 12.92 9.06 26.04
C ARG A 79 12.91 10.57 25.82
N ARG A 80 11.94 11.10 25.06
CA ARG A 80 11.88 12.54 24.74
C ARG A 80 11.62 13.37 26.00
N ILE A 81 10.65 12.96 26.83
CA ILE A 81 10.30 13.66 28.07
C ILE A 81 11.42 13.56 29.11
N PHE A 82 11.98 12.37 29.36
CA PHE A 82 13.04 12.22 30.36
C PHE A 82 14.31 13.00 30.01
N ASN A 83 14.65 13.10 28.72
CA ASN A 83 15.79 13.90 28.27
C ASN A 83 15.54 15.42 28.45
N ASP A 84 14.33 15.91 28.15
CA ASP A 84 13.98 17.31 28.39
C ASP A 84 13.99 17.64 29.89
N VAL A 85 13.41 16.77 30.70
CA VAL A 85 13.45 16.84 32.17
C VAL A 85 14.90 16.87 32.66
N ALA A 86 15.80 16.01 32.14
CA ALA A 86 17.21 16.01 32.50
C ALA A 86 17.91 17.34 32.15
N ALA A 87 17.63 17.89 30.97
CA ALA A 87 18.18 19.18 30.54
C ALA A 87 17.71 20.32 31.46
N ASN A 88 16.43 20.31 31.83
CA ASN A 88 15.81 21.28 32.72
C ASN A 88 16.36 21.19 34.16
N LEU A 89 16.54 19.96 34.68
CA LEU A 89 17.19 19.73 35.97
C LEU A 89 18.67 20.15 35.97
N ASN A 90 19.40 19.96 34.87
CA ASN A 90 20.77 20.47 34.76
C ASN A 90 20.82 22.00 34.80
N ARG A 91 19.88 22.69 34.14
CA ARG A 91 19.74 24.16 34.24
C ARG A 91 19.47 24.58 35.68
N ALA A 92 18.59 23.87 36.38
CA ALA A 92 18.32 24.07 37.81
C ALA A 92 19.60 23.93 38.65
N LEU A 93 20.33 22.83 38.46
CA LEU A 93 21.58 22.54 39.18
C LEU A 93 22.64 23.62 38.96
N VAL A 94 22.80 24.09 37.72
CA VAL A 94 23.74 25.17 37.39
C VAL A 94 23.36 26.47 38.09
N LEU A 95 22.07 26.82 38.12
CA LEU A 95 21.59 28.03 38.81
C LEU A 95 21.80 27.93 40.32
N VAL A 96 21.38 26.83 40.95
CA VAL A 96 21.54 26.61 42.39
C VAL A 96 23.02 26.62 42.80
N ARG A 97 23.90 26.01 41.99
CA ARG A 97 25.36 26.05 42.25
C ARG A 97 25.96 27.46 42.20
N LYS A 98 25.36 28.40 41.47
CA LYS A 98 25.77 29.82 41.50
C LYS A 98 25.42 30.51 42.84
N CYS A 99 24.48 29.95 43.60
CA CYS A 99 24.06 30.45 44.92
C CYS A 99 24.95 29.94 46.08
N ARG A 100 25.96 29.12 45.77
CA ARG A 100 27.00 28.68 46.71
C ARG A 100 28.03 29.79 46.95
N HIS A 101 28.55 29.87 48.18
CA HIS A 101 29.56 30.85 48.58
C HIS A 101 30.79 30.83 47.64
N ARG A 102 31.05 31.94 46.93
CA ARG A 102 32.30 32.17 46.19
C ARG A 102 33.09 33.29 46.85
N GLY A 103 34.39 33.09 47.02
CA GLY A 103 35.32 34.09 47.57
C GLY A 103 35.29 35.41 46.78
N VAL A 104 35.82 36.46 47.41
CA VAL A 104 35.67 37.89 47.05
C VAL A 104 35.98 38.21 45.57
N ILE A 105 36.85 37.46 44.91
CA ILE A 105 37.35 37.75 43.55
C ILE A 105 36.42 37.25 42.42
N ARG A 106 35.44 36.37 42.70
CA ARG A 106 34.49 35.85 41.67
C ARG A 106 33.06 36.42 41.74
N ARG A 107 32.78 37.36 42.66
CA ARG A 107 31.45 38.02 42.78
C ARG A 107 31.04 38.79 41.52
N PHE A 108 32.01 39.21 40.69
CA PHE A 108 31.77 39.99 39.48
C PHE A 108 31.34 39.18 38.24
N VAL A 109 31.27 37.84 38.29
CA VAL A 109 31.14 37.01 37.08
C VAL A 109 29.84 36.17 37.02
N SER A 110 28.96 36.20 38.02
CA SER A 110 27.65 35.54 37.91
C SER A 110 26.56 36.21 38.76
N ILE A 111 25.88 37.20 38.18
CA ILE A 111 24.69 37.81 38.77
C ILE A 111 23.50 36.86 38.54
N VAL A 112 22.89 36.36 39.62
CA VAL A 112 21.61 35.64 39.59
C VAL A 112 20.51 36.64 39.93
N THR A 113 19.45 36.66 39.14
CA THR A 113 18.33 37.59 39.32
C THR A 113 17.05 36.85 39.71
N ALA A 114 16.08 37.56 40.29
CA ALA A 114 14.74 37.03 40.52
C ALA A 114 14.03 36.61 39.21
N ALA A 115 14.42 37.19 38.06
CA ALA A 115 13.92 36.76 36.77
C ALA A 115 14.45 35.36 36.37
N ASP A 116 15.67 35.00 36.76
CA ASP A 116 16.25 33.69 36.48
C ASP A 116 15.54 32.58 37.27
N PHE A 117 15.19 32.84 38.53
CA PHE A 117 14.37 31.92 39.33
C PHE A 117 12.96 31.77 38.74
N ARG A 118 12.29 32.84 38.31
CA ARG A 118 10.98 32.76 37.64
C ARG A 118 11.02 31.91 36.37
N LYS A 119 12.04 32.11 35.53
CA LYS A 119 12.26 31.27 34.34
C LYS A 119 12.48 29.81 34.71
N LEU A 120 13.26 29.56 35.77
CA LEU A 120 13.51 28.21 36.24
C LEU A 120 12.22 27.51 36.72
N PHE A 121 11.42 28.18 37.55
CA PHE A 121 10.15 27.63 38.03
C PHE A 121 9.22 27.25 36.87
N ASN A 122 9.05 28.15 35.90
CA ASN A 122 8.24 27.86 34.70
C ASN A 122 8.73 26.60 33.97
N VAL A 123 10.04 26.43 33.81
CA VAL A 123 10.62 25.27 33.11
C VAL A 123 10.44 23.97 33.92
N ILE A 124 10.53 24.02 35.25
CA ILE A 124 10.28 22.85 36.10
C ILE A 124 8.79 22.51 36.12
N ASP A 125 7.89 23.49 36.17
CA ASP A 125 6.44 23.25 36.11
C ASP A 125 5.99 22.64 34.77
N VAL A 126 6.61 23.08 33.67
CA VAL A 126 6.47 22.43 32.35
C VAL A 126 6.88 20.96 32.44
N SER A 127 8.07 20.69 32.98
CA SER A 127 8.59 19.32 33.16
C SER A 127 7.68 18.44 34.04
N ILE A 128 7.11 19.00 35.11
CA ILE A 128 6.15 18.32 35.99
C ILE A 128 4.87 17.98 35.20
N SER A 129 4.40 18.89 34.35
CA SER A 129 3.19 18.69 33.56
C SER A 129 3.39 17.63 32.48
N ASP A 130 4.54 17.61 31.80
CA ASP A 130 4.91 16.57 30.83
C ASP A 130 5.00 15.19 31.51
N MET A 131 5.62 15.11 32.69
CA MET A 131 5.70 13.85 33.45
C MET A 131 4.33 13.35 33.92
N LYS A 132 3.43 14.25 34.36
CA LYS A 132 2.06 13.86 34.72
C LYS A 132 1.30 13.30 33.53
N TRP A 133 1.42 13.93 32.37
CA TRP A 133 0.81 13.44 31.14
C TRP A 133 1.36 12.05 30.77
N LEU A 134 2.68 11.87 30.82
CA LEU A 134 3.30 10.58 30.52
C LEU A 134 2.78 9.46 31.43
N LEU A 135 2.69 9.72 32.73
CA LEU A 135 2.15 8.76 33.70
C LEU A 135 0.69 8.44 33.39
N SER A 136 -0.13 9.44 33.05
CA SER A 136 -1.56 9.23 32.78
C SER A 136 -1.83 8.30 31.59
N ILE A 137 -0.94 8.25 30.59
CA ILE A 137 -1.04 7.33 29.45
C ILE A 137 -0.86 5.87 29.87
N PHE A 138 0.06 5.61 30.80
CA PHE A 138 0.36 4.26 31.26
C PHE A 138 -0.55 3.80 32.42
N ASP A 139 -1.18 4.73 33.12
CA ASP A 139 -2.14 4.47 34.20
C ASP A 139 -3.56 4.17 33.68
N ALA A 140 -3.84 4.45 32.40
CA ALA A 140 -5.13 4.19 31.74
C ALA A 140 -5.47 2.68 31.57
N GLY A 141 -4.71 1.77 32.19
CA GLY A 141 -4.86 0.32 32.10
C GLY A 141 -5.97 -0.28 32.97
N ASP A 142 -6.54 0.46 33.91
CA ASP A 142 -7.72 0.02 34.67
C ASP A 142 -9.00 0.26 33.83
N ASP A 143 -9.95 -0.69 33.89
CA ASP A 143 -11.19 -0.85 33.08
C ASP A 143 -12.13 0.37 32.93
N SER A 144 -11.74 1.55 33.42
CA SER A 144 -12.50 2.81 33.38
C SER A 144 -11.83 3.96 32.60
N GLY A 145 -10.57 3.83 32.18
CA GLY A 145 -9.82 4.88 31.46
C GLY A 145 -9.98 4.82 29.93
N GLY A 146 -10.17 5.97 29.27
CA GLY A 146 -10.13 6.10 27.80
C GLY A 146 -8.75 6.53 27.29
N ILE A 147 -8.59 6.66 25.97
CA ILE A 147 -7.36 7.20 25.37
C ILE A 147 -7.14 8.64 25.87
N VAL A 148 -5.96 8.90 26.44
CA VAL A 148 -5.62 10.22 26.97
C VAL A 148 -5.31 11.18 25.82
N LEU A 149 -6.24 12.08 25.50
CA LEU A 149 -6.08 13.08 24.43
C LEU A 149 -5.66 14.48 24.93
N THR A 150 -5.24 14.60 26.18
CA THR A 150 -4.72 15.86 26.73
C THR A 150 -3.38 16.23 26.11
N LEU A 151 -3.10 17.53 25.98
CA LEU A 151 -1.90 18.05 25.31
C LEU A 151 -0.80 18.33 26.35
N PRO A 152 0.34 17.61 26.32
CA PRO A 152 1.48 17.93 27.17
C PRO A 152 2.22 19.16 26.62
N PRO A 153 2.79 20.02 27.48
CA PRO A 153 3.61 21.16 27.05
C PRO A 153 4.68 20.83 26.00
N ILE A 154 5.35 19.68 26.10
CA ILE A 154 6.39 19.26 25.16
C ILE A 154 5.89 19.11 23.71
N ALA A 155 4.59 18.85 23.54
CA ALA A 155 3.95 18.71 22.22
C ALA A 155 3.10 19.93 21.85
N ASN A 156 3.21 21.06 22.57
CA ASN A 156 2.37 22.23 22.32
C ASN A 156 2.54 22.81 20.89
N SER A 157 3.72 22.63 20.29
CA SER A 157 3.98 23.03 18.90
C SER A 157 3.42 22.06 17.86
N ASP A 158 3.17 20.81 18.24
CA ASP A 158 2.63 19.77 17.36
C ASP A 158 1.64 18.87 18.12
N PRO A 159 0.36 19.28 18.23
CA PRO A 159 -0.64 18.51 18.98
C PRO A 159 -0.88 17.09 18.44
N ILE A 160 -0.64 16.87 17.15
CA ILE A 160 -0.81 15.54 16.51
C ILE A 160 0.20 14.55 17.11
N LEU A 161 1.41 15.00 17.43
CA LEU A 161 2.42 14.17 18.07
C LEU A 161 1.91 13.60 19.41
N ALA A 162 1.23 14.41 20.22
CA ALA A 162 0.65 13.96 21.48
C ALA A 162 -0.41 12.88 21.27
N TRP A 163 -1.31 13.08 20.31
CA TRP A 163 -2.36 12.10 20.00
C TRP A 163 -1.79 10.80 19.47
N VAL A 164 -0.81 10.87 18.56
CA VAL A 164 -0.10 9.69 18.04
C VAL A 164 0.59 8.93 19.18
N TRP A 165 1.27 9.64 20.09
CA TRP A 165 1.90 9.00 21.24
C TRP A 165 0.90 8.30 22.16
N SER A 166 -0.21 8.94 22.48
CA SER A 166 -1.26 8.34 23.32
C SER A 166 -1.85 7.10 22.66
N CYS A 167 -2.18 7.17 21.37
CA CYS A 167 -2.75 6.02 20.65
C CYS A 167 -1.75 4.87 20.57
N ILE A 168 -0.49 5.14 20.18
CA ILE A 168 0.53 4.09 20.11
C ILE A 168 0.75 3.46 21.49
N ALA A 169 0.82 4.25 22.56
CA ALA A 169 0.96 3.71 23.91
C ALA A 169 -0.22 2.80 24.30
N SER A 170 -1.46 3.19 23.97
CA SER A 170 -2.65 2.38 24.20
C SER A 170 -2.61 1.01 23.48
N LEU A 171 -1.88 0.89 22.36
CA LEU A 171 -1.68 -0.41 21.69
C LEU A 171 -0.83 -1.40 22.50
N TYR A 172 -0.01 -0.91 23.44
CA TYR A 172 0.83 -1.74 24.30
C TYR A 172 0.15 -2.11 25.63
N LEU A 173 -1.01 -1.52 25.94
CA LEU A 173 -1.77 -1.84 27.15
C LEU A 173 -2.49 -3.19 27.02
N THR A 174 -2.96 -3.74 28.14
CA THR A 174 -3.65 -5.04 28.18
C THR A 174 -5.08 -4.99 27.65
N SER A 175 -5.77 -3.86 27.82
CA SER A 175 -7.17 -3.70 27.45
C SER A 175 -7.39 -3.81 25.93
N LEU A 176 -8.18 -4.81 25.52
CA LEU A 176 -8.45 -5.07 24.10
C LEU A 176 -9.29 -3.97 23.46
N SER A 177 -10.27 -3.41 24.19
CA SER A 177 -11.11 -2.32 23.67
C SER A 177 -10.29 -1.07 23.39
N LEU A 178 -9.36 -0.72 24.29
CA LEU A 178 -8.45 0.42 24.08
C LEU A 178 -7.51 0.20 22.89
N LYS A 179 -7.04 -1.03 22.66
CA LYS A 179 -6.25 -1.34 21.45
C LYS A 179 -7.06 -1.12 20.17
N VAL A 180 -8.32 -1.53 20.14
CA VAL A 180 -9.21 -1.32 18.99
C VAL A 180 -9.44 0.17 18.76
N ASP A 181 -9.83 0.91 19.80
CA ASP A 181 -10.08 2.36 19.72
C ASP A 181 -8.82 3.11 19.26
N ALA A 182 -7.64 2.74 19.77
CA ALA A 182 -6.39 3.38 19.41
C ALA A 182 -5.97 3.11 17.96
N ALA A 183 -6.16 1.88 17.48
CA ALA A 183 -5.89 1.55 16.07
C ALA A 183 -6.85 2.29 15.12
N ASN A 184 -8.13 2.42 15.50
CA ASN A 184 -9.12 3.18 14.74
C ASN A 184 -8.81 4.67 14.71
N GLU A 185 -8.33 5.24 15.82
CA GLU A 185 -7.93 6.65 15.89
C GLU A 185 -6.68 6.90 15.01
N LEU A 186 -5.65 6.04 15.10
CA LEU A 186 -4.49 6.11 14.21
C LEU A 186 -4.87 5.99 12.73
N SER A 187 -5.83 5.12 12.42
CA SER A 187 -6.38 4.98 11.08
C SER A 187 -7.04 6.27 10.59
N THR A 188 -7.85 6.93 11.43
CA THR A 188 -8.48 8.21 11.12
C THR A 188 -7.43 9.29 10.88
N LEU A 189 -6.48 9.44 11.80
CA LEU A 189 -5.37 10.40 11.67
C LEU A 189 -4.58 10.16 10.38
N ALA A 190 -4.30 8.91 10.03
CA ALA A 190 -3.58 8.56 8.79
C ALA A 190 -4.35 8.98 7.53
N ARG A 191 -5.69 8.85 7.53
CA ARG A 191 -6.54 9.26 6.40
C ARG A 191 -6.55 10.77 6.18
N ASP A 192 -6.49 11.55 7.26
CA ASP A 192 -6.63 13.01 7.20
C ASP A 192 -5.48 13.72 6.46
N SER A 193 -4.23 13.26 6.63
CA SER A 193 -3.08 13.92 6.02
C SER A 193 -1.87 13.00 5.87
N ASP A 194 -1.07 13.24 4.82
CA ASP A 194 0.22 12.57 4.65
C ASP A 194 1.22 12.92 5.76
N ARG A 195 1.14 14.14 6.32
CA ARG A 195 1.94 14.53 7.50
C ARG A 195 1.67 13.61 8.68
N ASN A 196 0.40 13.30 8.94
CA ASN A 196 0.02 12.43 10.06
C ASN A 196 0.55 11.02 9.86
N LYS A 197 0.49 10.48 8.64
CA LYS A 197 1.11 9.19 8.30
C LYS A 197 2.60 9.20 8.64
N THR A 198 3.32 10.27 8.27
CA THR A 198 4.74 10.44 8.61
C THR A 198 4.97 10.42 10.11
N VAL A 199 4.22 11.20 10.88
CA VAL A 199 4.36 11.22 12.35
C VAL A 199 4.09 9.82 12.95
N ILE A 200 3.05 9.11 12.50
CA ILE A 200 2.72 7.76 12.99
C ILE A 200 3.87 6.78 12.73
N VAL A 201 4.43 6.76 11.51
CA VAL A 201 5.51 5.82 11.18
C VAL A 201 6.83 6.21 11.82
N GLU A 202 7.15 7.50 11.89
CA GLU A 202 8.35 8.01 12.54
C GLU A 202 8.34 7.76 14.03
N GLU A 203 7.16 7.80 14.67
CA GLU A 203 6.94 7.46 16.07
C GLU A 203 6.68 5.94 16.27
N GLY A 204 6.95 5.10 15.27
CA GLY A 204 7.01 3.65 15.45
C GLY A 204 5.66 2.93 15.56
N GLY A 205 4.59 3.49 14.99
CA GLY A 205 3.25 2.88 15.03
C GLY A 205 3.10 1.58 14.24
N VAL A 206 4.01 1.27 13.30
CA VAL A 206 3.90 0.09 12.41
C VAL A 206 3.97 -1.23 13.19
N LEU A 207 4.98 -1.40 14.06
CA LEU A 207 5.19 -2.63 14.81
C LEU A 207 4.00 -3.01 15.72
N PRO A 208 3.46 -2.11 16.58
CA PRO A 208 2.32 -2.46 17.41
C PRO A 208 1.06 -2.77 16.60
N LEU A 209 0.83 -2.11 15.45
CA LEU A 209 -0.28 -2.46 14.55
C LEU A 209 -0.10 -3.87 13.95
N LEU A 210 1.12 -4.25 13.55
CA LEU A 210 1.43 -5.62 13.12
C LEU A 210 1.26 -6.66 14.24
N LYS A 211 1.50 -6.28 15.51
CA LYS A 211 1.24 -7.16 16.66
C LYS A 211 -0.25 -7.45 16.83
N LEU A 212 -1.14 -6.47 16.60
CA LEU A 212 -2.59 -6.70 16.65
C LEU A 212 -3.03 -7.79 15.68
N LEU A 213 -2.40 -7.89 14.50
CA LEU A 213 -2.70 -8.94 13.53
C LEU A 213 -2.38 -10.36 14.03
N LYS A 214 -1.46 -10.49 14.99
CA LYS A 214 -1.07 -11.78 15.58
C LYS A 214 -2.00 -12.25 16.70
N GLU A 215 -2.87 -11.38 17.20
CA GLU A 215 -3.83 -11.69 18.28
C GLU A 215 -5.02 -12.48 17.69
N ASP A 216 -4.83 -13.78 17.47
CA ASP A 216 -5.76 -14.67 16.77
C ASP A 216 -7.10 -14.90 17.48
N PHE A 217 -7.21 -14.54 18.76
CA PHE A 217 -8.44 -14.62 19.52
C PHE A 217 -9.44 -13.48 19.21
N SER A 218 -9.02 -12.37 18.60
CA SER A 218 -9.91 -11.22 18.30
C SER A 218 -9.80 -10.72 16.86
N HIS A 219 -10.83 -11.03 16.07
CA HIS A 219 -10.94 -10.52 14.70
C HIS A 219 -11.08 -8.99 14.64
N GLU A 220 -11.67 -8.35 15.65
CA GLU A 220 -11.79 -6.88 15.72
C GLU A 220 -10.41 -6.21 15.83
N LEU A 221 -9.49 -6.77 16.63
CA LEU A 221 -8.11 -6.29 16.71
C LEU A 221 -7.38 -6.46 15.38
N GLN A 222 -7.53 -7.63 14.75
CA GLN A 222 -6.91 -7.89 13.46
C GLN A 222 -7.44 -6.94 12.37
N VAL A 223 -8.75 -6.68 12.34
CA VAL A 223 -9.37 -5.72 11.41
C VAL A 223 -8.85 -4.31 11.68
N ALA A 224 -8.89 -3.82 12.92
CA ALA A 224 -8.45 -2.46 13.24
C ALA A 224 -6.97 -2.23 12.91
N GLY A 225 -6.11 -3.22 13.23
CA GLY A 225 -4.69 -3.19 12.86
C GLY A 225 -4.46 -3.17 11.35
N ALA A 226 -5.18 -4.01 10.59
CA ALA A 226 -5.04 -4.07 9.13
C ALA A 226 -5.52 -2.79 8.45
N VAL A 227 -6.66 -2.24 8.89
CA VAL A 227 -7.21 -0.97 8.35
C VAL A 227 -6.25 0.19 8.61
N ALA A 228 -5.68 0.29 9.82
CA ALA A 228 -4.69 1.31 10.12
C ALA A 228 -3.44 1.17 9.25
N LEU A 229 -2.92 -0.05 9.07
CA LEU A 229 -1.78 -0.31 8.18
C LEU A 229 -2.08 0.05 6.72
N PHE A 230 -3.27 -0.30 6.21
CA PHE A 230 -3.67 0.04 4.86
C PHE A 230 -3.69 1.55 4.65
N ASN A 231 -4.24 2.31 5.59
CA ASN A 231 -4.28 3.77 5.51
C ASN A 231 -2.90 4.43 5.67
N LEU A 232 -1.91 3.74 6.26
CA LEU A 232 -0.54 4.20 6.32
C LEU A 232 0.25 3.93 5.03
N VAL A 233 -0.02 2.83 4.34
CA VAL A 233 0.78 2.40 3.17
C VAL A 233 0.28 3.06 1.88
N ASN A 234 0.83 4.21 1.54
CA ASN A 234 0.54 4.95 0.30
C ASN A 234 1.79 5.34 -0.51
N ASP A 235 2.98 4.93 -0.07
CA ASP A 235 4.24 5.15 -0.78
C ASP A 235 5.25 4.01 -0.51
N GLN A 236 6.38 4.06 -1.23
CA GLN A 236 7.43 3.06 -1.13
C GLN A 236 8.11 3.05 0.25
N TYR A 237 8.26 4.21 0.90
CA TYR A 237 8.94 4.34 2.18
C TYR A 237 8.14 3.62 3.28
N ARG A 238 6.83 3.88 3.36
CA ARG A 238 5.93 3.28 4.37
C ARG A 238 5.72 1.79 4.10
N ALA A 239 5.60 1.37 2.84
CA ALA A 239 5.61 -0.05 2.48
C ALA A 239 6.89 -0.76 2.93
N ARG A 240 8.07 -0.14 2.71
CA ARG A 240 9.36 -0.66 3.17
C ARG A 240 9.46 -0.75 4.68
N LEU A 241 8.87 0.19 5.44
CA LEU A 241 8.83 0.10 6.90
C LEU A 241 8.02 -1.12 7.37
N VAL A 242 6.83 -1.36 6.79
CA VAL A 242 6.04 -2.57 7.09
C VAL A 242 6.83 -3.84 6.74
N PHE A 243 7.55 -3.85 5.62
CA PHE A 243 8.43 -4.96 5.25
C PHE A 243 9.52 -5.20 6.29
N ASN A 244 10.23 -4.15 6.72
CA ASN A 244 11.33 -4.23 7.68
C ASN A 244 10.87 -4.73 9.06
N GLU A 245 9.63 -4.42 9.45
CA GLU A 245 9.00 -4.92 10.67
C GLU A 245 8.42 -6.34 10.53
N HIS A 246 8.90 -7.12 9.55
CA HIS A 246 8.46 -8.48 9.25
C HIS A 246 6.97 -8.57 8.87
N GLY A 247 6.41 -7.52 8.27
CA GLY A 247 4.99 -7.49 7.90
C GLY A 247 4.60 -8.54 6.87
N VAL A 248 5.49 -8.89 5.93
CA VAL A 248 5.23 -9.89 4.87
C VAL A 248 4.82 -11.26 5.42
N PRO A 249 5.63 -11.94 6.26
CA PRO A 249 5.25 -13.25 6.81
C PRO A 249 4.01 -13.17 7.72
N ILE A 250 3.82 -12.07 8.46
CA ILE A 250 2.64 -11.86 9.32
C ILE A 250 1.38 -11.81 8.47
N LEU A 251 1.34 -10.94 7.46
CA LEU A 251 0.19 -10.78 6.58
C LEU A 251 -0.10 -12.08 5.80
N ALA A 252 0.93 -12.80 5.34
CA ALA A 252 0.77 -14.09 4.67
C ALA A 252 0.18 -15.16 5.60
N GLN A 253 0.60 -15.22 6.86
CA GLN A 253 0.04 -16.13 7.84
C GLN A 253 -1.44 -15.82 8.12
N VAL A 254 -1.75 -14.56 8.43
CA VAL A 254 -3.11 -14.12 8.77
C VAL A 254 -4.07 -14.33 7.60
N LEU A 255 -3.63 -14.09 6.36
CA LEU A 255 -4.42 -14.40 5.16
C LEU A 255 -4.83 -15.88 5.08
N ARG A 256 -3.95 -16.80 5.51
CA ARG A 256 -4.21 -18.25 5.46
C ARG A 256 -5.13 -18.75 6.58
N SER A 257 -5.07 -18.15 7.76
CA SER A 257 -5.71 -18.69 8.97
C SER A 257 -6.96 -17.95 9.45
N SER A 258 -7.19 -16.71 9.00
CA SER A 258 -8.22 -15.85 9.59
C SER A 258 -9.58 -15.89 8.85
N SER A 259 -10.58 -15.23 9.46
CA SER A 259 -11.94 -15.13 8.89
C SER A 259 -11.99 -14.24 7.64
N ILE A 260 -13.05 -14.35 6.84
CA ILE A 260 -13.23 -13.53 5.63
C ILE A 260 -13.08 -12.03 5.88
N LEU A 261 -13.57 -11.52 7.02
CA LEU A 261 -13.47 -10.10 7.37
C LEU A 261 -12.01 -9.66 7.53
N VAL A 262 -11.21 -10.45 8.23
CA VAL A 262 -9.78 -10.18 8.40
C VAL A 262 -9.03 -10.36 7.09
N GLN A 263 -9.38 -11.38 6.30
CA GLN A 263 -8.79 -11.62 4.99
C GLN A 263 -8.98 -10.43 4.04
N ILE A 264 -10.17 -9.84 4.00
CA ILE A 264 -10.45 -8.65 3.18
C ILE A 264 -9.45 -7.52 3.52
N GLU A 265 -9.32 -7.18 4.80
CA GLU A 265 -8.46 -6.07 5.22
C GLU A 265 -6.97 -6.38 5.03
N VAL A 266 -6.54 -7.61 5.33
CA VAL A 266 -5.15 -8.04 5.11
C VAL A 266 -4.78 -8.02 3.62
N VAL A 267 -5.69 -8.43 2.73
CA VAL A 267 -5.45 -8.38 1.29
C VAL A 267 -5.32 -6.95 0.78
N LYS A 268 -6.07 -5.99 1.34
CA LYS A 268 -5.89 -4.56 1.03
C LYS A 268 -4.48 -4.08 1.37
N VAL A 269 -3.96 -4.45 2.54
CA VAL A 269 -2.57 -4.13 2.94
C VAL A 269 -1.55 -4.78 1.99
N ILE A 270 -1.73 -6.06 1.65
CA ILE A 270 -0.87 -6.77 0.69
C ILE A 270 -0.85 -6.06 -0.67
N GLY A 271 -2.03 -5.68 -1.17
CA GLY A 271 -2.18 -4.94 -2.42
C GLY A 271 -1.46 -3.59 -2.40
N ALA A 272 -1.64 -2.80 -1.32
CA ALA A 272 -0.98 -1.51 -1.16
C ALA A 272 0.56 -1.63 -1.08
N MET A 273 1.07 -2.60 -0.30
CA MET A 273 2.50 -2.87 -0.24
C MET A 273 3.07 -3.31 -1.59
N ALA A 274 2.34 -4.18 -2.32
CA ALA A 274 2.74 -4.64 -3.65
C ALA A 274 2.70 -3.53 -4.69
N GLU A 275 1.78 -2.57 -4.58
CA GLU A 275 1.66 -1.42 -5.48
C GLU A 275 2.86 -0.47 -5.37
N HIS A 276 3.34 -0.26 -4.14
CA HIS A 276 4.35 0.75 -3.86
C HIS A 276 5.77 0.22 -3.69
N ASP A 277 5.95 -1.09 -3.43
CA ASP A 277 7.27 -1.66 -3.17
C ASP A 277 7.52 -3.03 -3.80
N ARG A 278 8.48 -3.06 -4.74
CA ARG A 278 8.90 -4.29 -5.46
C ARG A 278 9.47 -5.37 -4.54
N VAL A 279 10.18 -5.00 -3.48
CA VAL A 279 10.76 -6.00 -2.56
C VAL A 279 9.65 -6.67 -1.76
N SER A 280 8.60 -5.94 -1.39
CA SER A 280 7.37 -6.51 -0.81
C SER A 280 6.67 -7.44 -1.80
N GLN A 281 6.57 -7.07 -3.08
CA GLN A 281 6.01 -7.97 -4.11
C GLN A 281 6.77 -9.32 -4.17
N GLU A 282 8.11 -9.27 -4.14
CA GLU A 282 8.94 -10.48 -4.15
C GLU A 282 8.85 -11.26 -2.84
N GLY A 283 8.76 -10.56 -1.70
CA GLY A 283 8.55 -11.15 -0.38
C GLY A 283 7.26 -11.96 -0.32
N PHE A 284 6.13 -11.38 -0.74
CA PHE A 284 4.85 -12.08 -0.77
C PHE A 284 4.85 -13.27 -1.74
N ALA A 285 5.57 -13.18 -2.85
CA ALA A 285 5.73 -14.29 -3.76
C ALA A 285 6.51 -15.46 -3.14
N ARG A 286 7.52 -15.18 -2.30
CA ARG A 286 8.26 -16.22 -1.55
C ARG A 286 7.40 -16.88 -0.46
N GLU A 287 6.46 -16.14 0.11
CA GLU A 287 5.49 -16.63 1.11
C GLU A 287 4.27 -17.37 0.50
N ASN A 288 4.28 -17.66 -0.81
CA ASN A 288 3.19 -18.32 -1.56
C ASN A 288 1.84 -17.58 -1.47
N VAL A 289 1.85 -16.26 -1.32
CA VAL A 289 0.62 -15.45 -1.29
C VAL A 289 -0.11 -15.51 -2.63
N ILE A 290 0.61 -15.57 -3.76
CA ILE A 290 -0.01 -15.68 -5.10
C ILE A 290 -0.91 -16.91 -5.21
N GLU A 291 -0.43 -18.07 -4.78
CA GLU A 291 -1.21 -19.31 -4.80
C GLU A 291 -2.42 -19.23 -3.86
N THR A 292 -2.23 -18.62 -2.68
CA THR A 292 -3.30 -18.39 -1.71
C THR A 292 -4.41 -17.51 -2.31
N LEU A 293 -4.06 -16.38 -2.95
CA LEU A 293 -5.02 -15.48 -3.60
C LEU A 293 -5.75 -16.15 -4.78
N VAL A 294 -5.03 -16.91 -5.62
CA VAL A 294 -5.66 -17.68 -6.70
C VAL A 294 -6.63 -18.72 -6.14
N THR A 295 -6.29 -19.36 -5.04
CA THR A 295 -7.16 -20.35 -4.37
C THR A 295 -8.41 -19.70 -3.83
N LEU A 296 -8.30 -18.55 -3.15
CA LEU A 296 -9.44 -17.78 -2.65
C LEU A 296 -10.39 -17.36 -3.78
N LEU A 297 -9.85 -16.90 -4.91
CA LEU A 297 -10.66 -16.57 -6.10
C LEU A 297 -11.30 -17.83 -6.71
N ALA A 298 -10.55 -18.92 -6.82
CA ALA A 298 -11.00 -20.15 -7.48
C ALA A 298 -12.14 -20.85 -6.73
N ILE A 299 -12.15 -20.81 -5.39
CA ILE A 299 -13.22 -21.39 -4.56
C ILE A 299 -14.58 -20.85 -4.98
N ASN A 300 -14.69 -19.55 -5.29
CA ASN A 300 -15.96 -18.92 -5.64
C ASN A 300 -16.34 -19.09 -7.12
N VAL A 301 -15.36 -19.45 -7.96
CA VAL A 301 -15.50 -19.49 -9.43
C VAL A 301 -15.84 -20.88 -9.94
N PHE A 302 -15.31 -21.93 -9.33
CA PHE A 302 -15.50 -23.32 -9.80
C PHE A 302 -16.49 -24.14 -8.96
N ASP A 303 -16.93 -23.63 -7.81
CA ASP A 303 -17.95 -24.29 -6.99
C ASP A 303 -19.34 -23.78 -7.41
N ASP A 304 -20.00 -24.47 -8.35
CA ASP A 304 -21.38 -24.14 -8.79
C ASP A 304 -22.42 -24.36 -7.66
N ASP A 305 -21.99 -24.92 -6.53
CA ASP A 305 -22.81 -25.28 -5.39
C ASP A 305 -22.76 -24.17 -4.32
N ARG A 306 -23.54 -23.10 -4.53
CA ARG A 306 -23.69 -21.95 -3.58
C ARG A 306 -23.96 -22.37 -2.12
N GLY A 307 -24.41 -23.61 -1.89
CA GLY A 307 -24.58 -24.22 -0.57
C GLY A 307 -23.28 -24.55 0.18
N LYS A 308 -22.20 -24.90 -0.52
CA LYS A 308 -20.88 -25.21 0.09
C LYS A 308 -20.09 -23.96 0.40
N ILE A 309 -20.14 -22.94 -0.44
CA ILE A 309 -19.60 -21.59 -0.16
C ILE A 309 -20.22 -21.04 1.13
N SER A 310 -21.54 -21.16 1.27
CA SER A 310 -22.25 -20.82 2.52
C SER A 310 -21.83 -21.68 3.73
N LYS A 311 -21.33 -22.91 3.53
CA LYS A 311 -20.82 -23.79 4.61
C LYS A 311 -19.38 -23.46 4.99
N PHE A 312 -18.52 -23.15 4.01
CA PHE A 312 -17.17 -22.64 4.23
C PHE A 312 -17.21 -21.31 5.00
N LEU A 313 -18.07 -20.38 4.56
CA LEU A 313 -18.28 -19.10 5.21
C LEU A 313 -18.95 -19.24 6.57
N ARG A 314 -19.94 -20.14 6.74
CA ARG A 314 -20.49 -20.45 8.08
C ARG A 314 -19.47 -21.08 9.02
N ARG A 315 -18.46 -21.79 8.51
CA ARG A 315 -17.37 -22.33 9.34
C ARG A 315 -16.37 -21.24 9.72
N SER A 316 -16.05 -20.34 8.79
CA SER A 316 -15.19 -19.16 9.02
C SER A 316 -15.84 -18.12 9.96
N ILE A 317 -17.12 -17.81 9.75
CA ILE A 317 -17.94 -16.90 10.56
C ILE A 317 -18.35 -17.57 11.89
N GLY A 318 -18.74 -18.84 11.87
CA GLY A 318 -19.11 -19.61 13.07
C GLY A 318 -17.95 -19.76 14.05
N SER A 319 -16.72 -19.96 13.54
CA SER A 319 -15.51 -19.94 14.36
C SER A 319 -15.28 -18.58 15.04
N ALA A 320 -15.55 -17.46 14.34
CA ALA A 320 -15.43 -16.12 14.90
C ALA A 320 -16.52 -15.81 15.96
N ILE A 321 -17.75 -16.28 15.73
CA ILE A 321 -18.86 -16.11 16.69
C ILE A 321 -18.66 -16.98 17.94
N GLU A 322 -18.19 -18.22 17.81
CA GLU A 322 -17.91 -19.12 18.93
C GLU A 322 -16.78 -18.56 19.83
N MET A 323 -15.74 -17.96 19.23
CA MET A 323 -14.67 -17.26 19.95
C MET A 323 -15.18 -16.01 20.68
N ASN A 324 -16.04 -15.20 20.04
CA ASN A 324 -16.62 -14.01 20.68
C ASN A 324 -17.54 -14.38 21.85
N LYS A 325 -18.30 -15.49 21.71
CA LYS A 325 -19.22 -15.99 22.74
C LYS A 325 -18.50 -16.61 23.95
N GLN A 326 -17.28 -17.12 23.75
CA GLN A 326 -16.40 -17.54 24.87
C GLN A 326 -15.85 -16.31 25.62
N MET A 327 -15.52 -15.22 24.92
CA MET A 327 -15.10 -13.96 25.56
C MET A 327 -16.23 -13.24 26.31
N GLU A 328 -17.45 -13.20 25.76
CA GLU A 328 -18.61 -12.67 26.50
C GLU A 328 -18.93 -13.51 27.75
N LYS A 329 -18.78 -14.83 27.69
CA LYS A 329 -18.96 -15.67 28.90
C LYS A 329 -17.90 -15.43 29.97
N SER A 330 -16.69 -15.01 29.61
CA SER A 330 -15.67 -14.59 30.59
C SER A 330 -15.89 -13.17 31.14
N SER A 331 -16.55 -12.28 30.39
CA SER A 331 -16.81 -10.89 30.84
C SER A 331 -18.14 -10.72 31.60
N VAL A 332 -19.13 -11.59 31.37
CA VAL A 332 -20.47 -11.52 31.98
C VAL A 332 -20.50 -11.82 33.49
N MET A 333 -19.37 -12.16 34.12
CA MET A 333 -19.30 -12.26 35.59
C MET A 333 -19.11 -10.90 36.30
N SER A 334 -18.95 -9.77 35.59
CA SER A 334 -18.79 -8.46 36.24
C SER A 334 -19.71 -7.37 35.68
N SER A 335 -20.70 -7.04 36.51
CA SER A 335 -21.42 -5.77 36.64
C SER A 335 -22.41 -5.31 35.56
N ASN A 336 -23.67 -5.19 36.02
CA ASN A 336 -24.77 -4.46 35.42
C ASN A 336 -24.63 -2.93 35.67
N PHE A 337 -25.31 -2.18 34.80
CA PHE A 337 -25.72 -0.76 34.85
C PHE A 337 -24.79 0.33 34.28
N GLY A 338 -25.25 0.92 33.17
CA GLY A 338 -25.52 2.37 33.14
C GLY A 338 -24.75 3.25 32.14
N ASN A 339 -25.37 3.49 30.97
CA ASN A 339 -25.21 4.62 30.03
C ASN A 339 -23.86 4.86 29.30
N LYS A 340 -23.75 4.32 28.08
CA LYS A 340 -22.97 4.92 26.97
C LYS A 340 -23.89 5.22 25.79
N LYS A 341 -23.94 6.49 25.38
CA LYS A 341 -24.56 6.95 24.13
C LYS A 341 -23.43 7.49 23.25
N ALA A 342 -23.34 6.96 22.02
CA ALA A 342 -22.43 7.30 20.91
C ALA A 342 -20.96 6.86 21.09
N LEU A 343 -20.23 6.28 20.13
CA LEU A 343 -20.49 5.83 18.75
C LEU A 343 -20.22 4.32 18.68
N SER A 344 -21.23 3.53 18.34
CA SER A 344 -21.03 2.19 17.81
C SER A 344 -22.04 2.06 16.69
N SER A 345 -21.60 2.15 15.44
CA SER A 345 -22.39 1.63 14.34
C SER A 345 -22.30 0.12 14.43
N SER A 346 -23.09 -0.46 15.33
CA SER A 346 -23.37 -1.88 15.33
C SER A 346 -24.12 -2.20 14.04
N VAL A 347 -23.38 -2.49 12.97
CA VAL A 347 -23.76 -3.58 12.06
C VAL A 347 -23.82 -4.78 13.01
N TRP A 348 -24.96 -5.37 13.36
CA TRP A 348 -25.70 -6.32 12.56
C TRP A 348 -27.07 -6.61 13.22
N PRO A 349 -28.18 -6.70 12.45
CA PRO A 349 -29.46 -7.22 12.89
C PRO A 349 -29.61 -8.74 12.75
N ARG A 350 -30.57 -9.30 13.47
CA ARG A 350 -30.76 -10.72 13.81
C ARG A 350 -31.67 -11.48 12.83
N ASN A 351 -31.55 -11.30 11.51
CA ASN A 351 -32.49 -11.87 10.52
C ASN A 351 -31.85 -12.78 9.44
N LYS A 352 -32.43 -13.99 9.29
CA LYS A 352 -31.90 -15.12 8.49
C LYS A 352 -31.95 -14.94 6.96
N LYS A 353 -32.72 -13.96 6.44
CA LYS A 353 -32.82 -13.64 5.00
C LYS A 353 -31.83 -12.55 4.57
N GLU A 354 -31.55 -11.57 5.43
CA GLU A 354 -30.56 -10.50 5.20
C GLU A 354 -29.13 -11.04 5.12
N GLY A 355 -28.80 -12.02 5.97
CA GLY A 355 -27.45 -12.59 6.00
C GLY A 355 -27.00 -13.29 4.71
N LYS A 356 -27.90 -13.72 3.81
CA LYS A 356 -27.50 -14.31 2.52
C LYS A 356 -27.00 -13.25 1.53
N THR A 357 -27.62 -12.07 1.50
CA THR A 357 -27.21 -10.96 0.63
C THR A 357 -25.89 -10.38 1.10
N GLU A 358 -25.76 -10.14 2.41
CA GLU A 358 -24.55 -9.63 3.04
C GLU A 358 -23.35 -10.58 2.88
N THR A 359 -23.58 -11.90 2.88
CA THR A 359 -22.55 -12.90 2.58
C THR A 359 -22.05 -12.78 1.13
N LEU A 360 -22.93 -12.51 0.16
CA LEU A 360 -22.52 -12.35 -1.24
C LEU A 360 -21.71 -11.08 -1.45
N GLU A 361 -22.06 -9.99 -0.75
CA GLU A 361 -21.30 -8.75 -0.76
C GLU A 361 -19.90 -8.93 -0.18
N LEU A 362 -19.75 -9.64 0.94
CA LEU A 362 -18.44 -9.96 1.52
C LEU A 362 -17.57 -10.83 0.59
N ILE A 363 -18.17 -11.80 -0.11
CA ILE A 363 -17.44 -12.60 -1.11
C ILE A 363 -16.98 -11.72 -2.27
N LEU A 364 -17.86 -10.85 -2.77
CA LEU A 364 -17.53 -9.95 -3.87
C LEU A 364 -16.41 -8.99 -3.46
N ASP A 365 -16.46 -8.45 -2.24
CA ASP A 365 -15.41 -7.58 -1.71
C ASP A 365 -14.09 -8.34 -1.56
N LEU A 366 -14.09 -9.54 -0.97
CA LEU A 366 -12.89 -10.38 -0.90
C LEU A 366 -12.31 -10.66 -2.28
N ASN A 367 -13.13 -11.04 -3.26
CA ASN A 367 -12.68 -11.33 -4.62
C ASN A 367 -12.12 -10.08 -5.31
N THR A 368 -12.77 -8.93 -5.11
CA THR A 368 -12.32 -7.64 -5.67
C THR A 368 -10.96 -7.25 -5.11
N ASN A 369 -10.75 -7.40 -3.80
CA ASN A 369 -9.46 -7.13 -3.17
C ASN A 369 -8.41 -8.17 -3.55
N CYS A 370 -8.76 -9.46 -3.64
CA CYS A 370 -7.82 -10.51 -4.07
C CYS A 370 -7.34 -10.29 -5.50
N SER A 371 -8.24 -9.93 -6.42
CA SER A 371 -7.89 -9.60 -7.80
C SER A 371 -7.06 -8.32 -7.90
N ARG A 372 -7.37 -7.29 -7.10
CA ARG A 372 -6.54 -6.07 -6.98
C ARG A 372 -5.12 -6.42 -6.52
N ALA A 373 -4.98 -7.23 -5.45
CA ALA A 373 -3.69 -7.64 -4.92
C ALA A 373 -2.90 -8.50 -5.93
N LEU A 374 -3.55 -9.44 -6.63
CA LEU A 374 -2.91 -10.22 -7.70
C LEU A 374 -2.41 -9.33 -8.85
N TRP A 375 -3.19 -8.33 -9.25
CA TRP A 375 -2.75 -7.36 -10.24
C TRP A 375 -1.51 -6.60 -9.75
N MET A 376 -1.52 -6.06 -8.52
CA MET A 376 -0.37 -5.35 -7.98
C MET A 376 0.87 -6.23 -7.80
N LEU A 377 0.71 -7.49 -7.42
CA LEU A 377 1.81 -8.46 -7.32
C LEU A 377 2.40 -8.85 -8.68
N SER A 378 1.61 -8.83 -9.75
CA SER A 378 2.05 -9.19 -11.11
C SER A 378 2.60 -8.01 -11.91
N ARG A 379 2.20 -6.78 -11.56
CA ARG A 379 2.55 -5.56 -12.30
C ARG A 379 4.06 -5.41 -12.48
N GLY A 380 4.53 -5.52 -13.73
CA GLY A 380 5.95 -5.43 -14.07
C GLY A 380 6.84 -6.54 -13.47
N ASN A 381 6.25 -7.63 -12.96
CA ASN A 381 6.97 -8.71 -12.28
C ASN A 381 6.79 -10.07 -12.99
N LEU A 382 7.74 -10.37 -13.88
CA LEU A 382 7.71 -11.58 -14.72
C LEU A 382 7.65 -12.90 -13.92
N ALA A 383 8.37 -12.98 -12.81
CA ALA A 383 8.39 -14.18 -11.98
C ALA A 383 7.02 -14.42 -11.32
N ASN A 384 6.34 -13.36 -10.92
CA ASN A 384 5.00 -13.45 -10.35
C ASN A 384 3.95 -13.80 -11.41
N CYS A 385 4.03 -13.23 -12.62
CA CYS A 385 3.20 -13.65 -13.75
C CYS A 385 3.34 -15.15 -14.05
N ARG A 386 4.58 -15.69 -14.04
CA ARG A 386 4.84 -17.13 -14.20
C ARG A 386 4.12 -17.96 -13.14
N ARG A 387 4.29 -17.61 -11.86
CA ARG A 387 3.61 -18.29 -10.74
C ARG A 387 2.09 -18.32 -10.89
N ILE A 388 1.49 -17.21 -11.33
CA ILE A 388 0.03 -17.19 -11.58
C ILE A 388 -0.34 -18.20 -12.67
N THR A 389 0.43 -18.27 -13.76
CA THR A 389 0.14 -19.19 -14.88
C THR A 389 0.41 -20.67 -14.57
N GLU A 390 1.25 -20.97 -13.58
CA GLU A 390 1.53 -22.34 -13.10
C GLU A 390 0.38 -22.90 -12.25
N THR A 391 -0.50 -22.03 -11.74
CA THR A 391 -1.70 -22.41 -10.99
C THR A 391 -2.95 -22.44 -11.90
N LYS A 392 -4.14 -22.60 -11.31
CA LYS A 392 -5.43 -22.40 -12.02
C LYS A 392 -5.76 -20.93 -12.30
N GLY A 393 -4.82 -20.00 -12.05
CA GLY A 393 -5.00 -18.57 -12.13
C GLY A 393 -5.56 -18.11 -13.48
N LEU A 394 -4.96 -18.53 -14.59
CA LEU A 394 -5.39 -18.07 -15.92
C LEU A 394 -6.85 -18.46 -16.26
N LEU A 395 -7.26 -19.68 -15.89
CA LEU A 395 -8.64 -20.14 -16.08
C LEU A 395 -9.62 -19.42 -15.15
N CYS A 396 -9.20 -19.17 -13.90
CA CYS A 396 -9.97 -18.40 -12.92
C CYS A 396 -10.23 -16.97 -13.43
N LEU A 397 -9.18 -16.28 -13.91
CA LEU A 397 -9.29 -14.95 -14.51
C LEU A 397 -10.28 -14.94 -15.68
N ALA A 398 -10.17 -15.90 -16.60
CA ALA A 398 -11.08 -15.99 -17.74
C ALA A 398 -12.55 -16.12 -17.30
N LYS A 399 -12.85 -17.02 -16.36
CA LYS A 399 -14.22 -17.25 -15.88
C LYS A 399 -14.78 -16.06 -15.09
N ILE A 400 -13.96 -15.34 -14.33
CA ILE A 400 -14.38 -14.08 -13.67
C ILE A 400 -14.65 -12.99 -14.71
N ILE A 401 -13.78 -12.83 -15.70
CA ILE A 401 -13.97 -11.85 -16.79
C ILE A 401 -15.25 -12.15 -17.57
N GLU A 402 -15.62 -13.43 -17.71
CA GLU A 402 -16.87 -13.86 -18.33
C GLU A 402 -18.10 -13.38 -17.54
N LYS A 403 -18.14 -13.72 -16.24
CA LYS A 403 -19.35 -13.64 -15.40
C LYS A 403 -19.54 -12.31 -14.67
N GLU A 404 -18.46 -11.69 -14.22
CA GLU A 404 -18.50 -10.52 -13.34
C GLU A 404 -18.37 -9.21 -14.12
N LYS A 405 -18.71 -8.09 -13.48
CA LYS A 405 -18.63 -6.72 -14.03
C LYS A 405 -18.01 -5.77 -12.98
N GLY A 406 -17.67 -4.56 -13.40
CA GLY A 406 -17.09 -3.54 -12.51
C GLY A 406 -15.63 -3.84 -12.13
N ASP A 407 -15.25 -3.48 -10.90
CA ASP A 407 -13.87 -3.51 -10.43
C ASP A 407 -13.25 -4.90 -10.44
N LEU A 408 -14.02 -5.93 -10.07
CA LEU A 408 -13.55 -7.31 -10.09
C LEU A 408 -13.16 -7.76 -11.51
N GLN A 409 -14.02 -7.50 -12.50
CA GLN A 409 -13.71 -7.78 -13.90
C GLN A 409 -12.49 -7.00 -14.38
N PHE A 410 -12.42 -5.71 -14.03
CA PHE A 410 -11.31 -4.84 -14.44
C PHE A 410 -9.98 -5.30 -13.84
N ASN A 411 -9.92 -5.60 -12.54
CA ASN A 411 -8.72 -6.08 -11.87
C ASN A 411 -8.22 -7.42 -12.46
N CYS A 412 -9.14 -8.34 -12.77
CA CYS A 412 -8.80 -9.60 -13.43
C CYS A 412 -8.29 -9.38 -14.85
N LEU A 413 -8.91 -8.47 -15.62
CA LEU A 413 -8.45 -8.09 -16.95
C LEU A 413 -7.04 -7.48 -16.89
N MET A 414 -6.78 -6.58 -15.96
CA MET A 414 -5.47 -5.98 -15.78
C MET A 414 -4.41 -7.01 -15.36
N THR A 415 -4.76 -7.97 -14.51
CA THR A 415 -3.88 -9.12 -14.22
C THR A 415 -3.56 -9.91 -15.49
N ALA A 416 -4.55 -10.16 -16.36
CA ALA A 416 -4.32 -10.83 -17.63
C ALA A 416 -3.42 -10.00 -18.59
N VAL A 417 -3.54 -8.67 -18.57
CA VAL A 417 -2.65 -7.77 -19.34
C VAL A 417 -1.19 -7.91 -18.88
N GLU A 418 -0.93 -7.98 -17.58
CA GLU A 418 0.43 -8.17 -17.04
C GLU A 418 1.00 -9.56 -17.40
N ILE A 419 0.17 -10.60 -17.34
CA ILE A 419 0.57 -11.97 -17.73
C ILE A 419 0.88 -12.04 -19.23
N THR A 420 0.02 -11.46 -20.07
CA THR A 420 0.24 -11.46 -21.53
C THR A 420 1.45 -10.60 -21.88
N SER A 421 1.69 -9.49 -21.19
CA SER A 421 2.90 -8.66 -21.37
C SER A 421 4.17 -9.46 -21.02
N ALA A 422 4.14 -10.24 -19.94
CA ALA A 422 5.24 -11.15 -19.61
C ALA A 422 5.47 -12.21 -20.72
N ALA A 423 4.41 -12.68 -21.38
CA ALA A 423 4.51 -13.61 -22.52
C ALA A 423 5.02 -12.95 -23.81
N GLU A 424 4.77 -11.65 -24.00
CA GLU A 424 5.37 -10.90 -25.11
C GLU A 424 6.89 -10.83 -24.94
N CYS A 425 7.35 -10.37 -23.78
CA CYS A 425 8.78 -10.13 -23.51
C CYS A 425 9.60 -11.41 -23.27
N ASN A 426 8.96 -12.52 -22.90
CA ASN A 426 9.69 -13.74 -22.52
C ASN A 426 9.17 -15.01 -23.23
N PRO A 427 10.00 -15.62 -24.10
CA PRO A 427 9.63 -16.82 -24.84
C PRO A 427 9.24 -18.03 -23.97
N ASP A 428 9.80 -18.18 -22.77
CA ASP A 428 9.51 -19.33 -21.92
C ASP A 428 8.13 -19.21 -21.30
N VAL A 429 7.76 -18.01 -20.82
CA VAL A 429 6.38 -17.72 -20.35
C VAL A 429 5.39 -17.99 -21.47
N ARG A 430 5.72 -17.51 -22.68
CA ARG A 430 4.89 -17.70 -23.86
C ARG A 430 4.64 -19.19 -24.15
N ARG A 431 5.70 -20.00 -24.13
CA ARG A 431 5.63 -21.45 -24.41
C ARG A 431 5.00 -22.25 -23.26
N SER A 432 5.14 -21.82 -22.01
CA SER A 432 4.58 -22.53 -20.86
C SER A 432 3.11 -22.22 -20.65
N ALA A 433 2.74 -20.93 -20.61
CA ALA A 433 1.39 -20.46 -20.26
C ALA A 433 0.40 -20.48 -21.45
N PHE A 434 0.87 -20.11 -22.65
CA PHE A 434 0.01 -19.90 -23.83
C PHE A 434 0.23 -20.98 -24.90
N LYS A 435 0.22 -22.25 -24.48
CA LYS A 435 0.24 -23.39 -25.41
C LYS A 435 -1.05 -23.43 -26.23
N THR A 436 -0.95 -23.72 -27.52
CA THR A 436 -2.10 -23.78 -28.45
C THR A 436 -3.21 -24.74 -28.03
N ASN A 437 -2.88 -25.80 -27.28
CA ASN A 437 -3.84 -26.78 -26.78
C ASN A 437 -4.29 -26.54 -25.32
N SER A 438 -3.79 -25.49 -24.65
CA SER A 438 -4.15 -25.19 -23.26
C SER A 438 -5.59 -24.66 -23.17
N PRO A 439 -6.50 -25.32 -22.42
CA PRO A 439 -7.85 -24.82 -22.21
C PRO A 439 -7.86 -23.42 -21.56
N ALA A 440 -6.94 -23.17 -20.63
CA ALA A 440 -6.84 -21.87 -19.96
C ALA A 440 -6.42 -20.75 -20.93
N SER A 441 -5.48 -21.05 -21.85
CA SER A 441 -5.06 -20.10 -22.89
C SER A 441 -6.18 -19.78 -23.89
N LYS A 442 -6.99 -20.77 -24.25
CA LYS A 442 -8.14 -20.57 -25.14
C LYS A 442 -9.22 -19.74 -24.45
N ALA A 443 -9.58 -20.13 -23.22
CA ALA A 443 -10.58 -19.42 -22.43
C ALA A 443 -10.23 -17.94 -22.24
N ILE A 444 -8.99 -17.61 -21.87
CA ILE A 444 -8.62 -16.20 -21.69
C ILE A 444 -8.64 -15.43 -23.03
N ALA A 445 -8.15 -16.03 -24.13
CA ALA A 445 -8.17 -15.38 -25.44
C ALA A 445 -9.60 -15.13 -25.95
N GLU A 446 -10.50 -16.11 -25.77
CA GLU A 446 -11.92 -15.98 -26.11
C GLU A 446 -12.58 -14.84 -25.32
N GLN A 447 -12.33 -14.75 -24.01
CA GLN A 447 -12.90 -13.69 -23.18
C GLN A 447 -12.34 -12.31 -23.54
N LEU A 448 -11.05 -12.20 -23.88
CA LEU A 448 -10.47 -10.95 -24.37
C LEU A 448 -11.10 -10.53 -25.70
N LEU A 449 -11.25 -11.45 -26.66
CA LEU A 449 -11.90 -11.17 -27.94
C LEU A 449 -13.38 -10.80 -27.78
N ARG A 450 -14.08 -11.44 -26.85
CA ARG A 450 -15.46 -11.09 -26.48
C ARG A 450 -15.54 -9.63 -26.00
N LEU A 451 -14.66 -9.23 -25.09
CA LEU A 451 -14.61 -7.85 -24.60
C LEU A 451 -14.32 -6.83 -25.72
N ILE A 452 -13.45 -7.18 -26.69
CA ILE A 452 -13.16 -6.31 -27.84
C ILE A 452 -14.40 -6.08 -28.71
N ASN A 453 -15.22 -7.13 -28.91
CA ASN A 453 -16.41 -7.05 -29.76
C ASN A 453 -17.64 -6.48 -29.05
N GLU A 454 -17.87 -6.84 -27.78
CA GLU A 454 -19.13 -6.59 -27.08
C GLU A 454 -19.08 -5.41 -26.10
N SER A 455 -17.90 -4.99 -25.65
CA SER A 455 -17.82 -3.88 -24.67
C SER A 455 -17.90 -2.54 -25.36
N ASP A 456 -18.71 -1.62 -24.84
CA ASP A 456 -18.69 -0.21 -25.27
C ASP A 456 -17.74 0.65 -24.44
N ASN A 457 -17.22 0.14 -23.33
CA ASN A 457 -16.38 0.89 -22.41
C ASN A 457 -14.90 0.89 -22.86
N PRO A 458 -14.31 2.04 -23.24
CA PRO A 458 -12.89 2.13 -23.62
C PRO A 458 -11.94 1.63 -22.51
N VAL A 459 -12.30 1.80 -21.24
CA VAL A 459 -11.51 1.36 -20.08
C VAL A 459 -11.31 -0.15 -20.05
N ILE A 460 -12.26 -0.92 -20.59
CA ILE A 460 -12.18 -2.39 -20.69
C ILE A 460 -11.63 -2.80 -22.06
N LYS A 461 -12.09 -2.13 -23.12
CA LYS A 461 -11.72 -2.46 -24.50
C LYS A 461 -10.23 -2.25 -24.77
N ILE A 462 -9.64 -1.13 -24.34
CA ILE A 462 -8.22 -0.82 -24.57
C ILE A 462 -7.31 -1.89 -23.94
N PRO A 463 -7.44 -2.25 -22.65
CA PRO A 463 -6.66 -3.35 -22.07
C PRO A 463 -6.87 -4.69 -22.77
N ALA A 464 -8.09 -5.00 -23.21
CA ALA A 464 -8.37 -6.25 -23.93
C ALA A 464 -7.65 -6.31 -25.29
N ILE A 465 -7.71 -5.23 -26.08
CA ILE A 465 -6.96 -5.07 -27.34
C ILE A 465 -5.46 -5.23 -27.08
N ARG A 466 -4.94 -4.55 -26.05
CA ARG A 466 -3.53 -4.61 -25.67
C ARG A 466 -3.08 -6.03 -25.35
N ALA A 467 -3.87 -6.75 -24.55
CA ALA A 467 -3.58 -8.13 -24.18
C ALA A 467 -3.58 -9.08 -25.40
N ILE A 468 -4.49 -8.92 -26.36
CA ILE A 468 -4.45 -9.66 -27.62
C ILE A 468 -3.21 -9.31 -28.44
N GLY A 469 -2.81 -8.04 -28.47
CA GLY A 469 -1.57 -7.60 -29.10
C GLY A 469 -0.32 -8.25 -28.50
N HIS A 470 -0.25 -8.35 -27.17
CA HIS A 470 0.85 -9.05 -26.47
C HIS A 470 0.96 -10.53 -26.89
N LEU A 471 -0.17 -11.15 -27.21
CA LEU A 471 -0.29 -12.53 -27.65
C LEU A 471 -0.11 -12.72 -29.17
N ALA A 472 0.26 -11.68 -29.93
CA ALA A 472 0.38 -11.77 -31.39
C ALA A 472 1.30 -12.90 -31.89
N ARG A 473 2.29 -13.28 -31.09
CA ARG A 473 3.27 -14.36 -31.39
C ARG A 473 2.83 -15.75 -30.89
N THR A 474 1.66 -15.89 -30.24
CA THR A 474 1.14 -17.17 -29.75
C THR A 474 0.08 -17.77 -30.66
N PHE A 475 -0.62 -16.95 -31.44
CA PHE A 475 -1.70 -17.42 -32.29
C PHE A 475 -1.14 -18.12 -33.54
N PRO A 476 -1.58 -19.34 -33.86
CA PRO A 476 -1.20 -20.02 -35.09
C PRO A 476 -1.90 -19.39 -36.30
N ALA A 477 -1.32 -19.54 -37.49
CA ALA A 477 -1.84 -18.94 -38.73
C ALA A 477 -3.30 -19.28 -39.05
N ARG A 478 -3.79 -20.43 -38.57
CA ARG A 478 -5.18 -20.88 -38.76
C ARG A 478 -6.19 -20.06 -37.96
N GLN A 479 -5.76 -19.33 -36.91
CA GLN A 479 -6.64 -18.54 -36.04
C GLN A 479 -6.78 -17.10 -36.54
N THR A 480 -7.23 -16.95 -37.79
CA THR A 480 -7.45 -15.62 -38.42
C THR A 480 -8.56 -14.81 -37.75
N HIS A 481 -9.47 -15.46 -37.03
CA HIS A 481 -10.56 -14.84 -36.29
C HIS A 481 -10.11 -13.86 -35.19
N VAL A 482 -8.84 -13.93 -34.75
CA VAL A 482 -8.26 -13.01 -33.75
C VAL A 482 -8.04 -11.61 -34.35
N ILE A 483 -7.76 -11.52 -35.65
CA ILE A 483 -7.41 -10.27 -36.33
C ILE A 483 -8.67 -9.45 -36.68
N SER A 484 -9.76 -10.10 -37.08
CA SER A 484 -10.98 -9.40 -37.53
C SER A 484 -11.53 -8.41 -36.49
N PRO A 485 -11.67 -8.76 -35.19
CA PRO A 485 -12.10 -7.82 -34.16
C PRO A 485 -11.21 -6.59 -34.04
N LEU A 486 -9.88 -6.74 -34.18
CA LEU A 486 -8.93 -5.64 -34.11
C LEU A 486 -9.10 -4.70 -35.31
N VAL A 487 -9.20 -5.24 -36.52
CA VAL A 487 -9.41 -4.44 -37.74
C VAL A 487 -10.70 -3.62 -37.63
N LYS A 488 -11.79 -4.20 -37.08
CA LYS A 488 -13.04 -3.47 -36.81
C LYS A 488 -12.85 -2.30 -35.85
N GLN A 489 -11.94 -2.38 -34.88
CA GLN A 489 -11.70 -1.27 -33.94
C GLN A 489 -10.91 -0.10 -34.55
N LEU A 490 -10.37 -0.23 -35.77
CA LEU A 490 -9.64 0.87 -36.43
C LEU A 490 -10.54 2.08 -36.76
N CYS A 491 -11.85 1.87 -36.92
CA CYS A 491 -12.82 2.95 -37.17
C CYS A 491 -13.60 3.36 -35.91
N HIS A 492 -13.14 2.96 -34.72
CA HIS A 492 -13.83 3.27 -33.47
C HIS A 492 -13.87 4.78 -33.19
N MET A 493 -14.98 5.29 -32.66
CA MET A 493 -15.20 6.72 -32.40
C MET A 493 -14.19 7.32 -31.40
N ASN A 494 -13.75 6.51 -30.44
CA ASN A 494 -12.68 6.87 -29.51
C ASN A 494 -11.31 6.61 -30.15
N SER A 495 -10.50 7.66 -30.32
CA SER A 495 -9.17 7.61 -30.93
C SER A 495 -8.19 6.71 -30.19
N ASP A 496 -8.31 6.59 -28.86
CA ASP A 496 -7.39 5.77 -28.06
C ASP A 496 -7.64 4.28 -28.30
N VAL A 497 -8.90 3.89 -28.51
CA VAL A 497 -9.27 2.52 -28.92
C VAL A 497 -8.70 2.20 -30.30
N ALA A 498 -8.86 3.10 -31.26
CA ALA A 498 -8.30 2.93 -32.60
C ALA A 498 -6.77 2.85 -32.57
N THR A 499 -6.13 3.71 -31.76
CA THR A 499 -4.67 3.74 -31.56
C THR A 499 -4.16 2.43 -30.99
N GLU A 500 -4.78 1.92 -29.91
CA GLU A 500 -4.38 0.65 -29.31
C GLU A 500 -4.59 -0.51 -30.30
N SER A 501 -5.64 -0.46 -31.12
CA SER A 501 -5.87 -1.48 -32.15
C SER A 501 -4.77 -1.50 -33.22
N VAL A 502 -4.36 -0.32 -33.70
CA VAL A 502 -3.22 -0.20 -34.63
C VAL A 502 -1.94 -0.75 -33.99
N ILE A 503 -1.68 -0.44 -32.72
CA ILE A 503 -0.52 -0.97 -31.99
C ILE A 503 -0.58 -2.50 -31.92
N ALA A 504 -1.74 -3.07 -31.56
CA ALA A 504 -1.92 -4.51 -31.48
C ALA A 504 -1.68 -5.18 -32.85
N LEU A 505 -2.29 -4.68 -33.92
CA LEU A 505 -2.07 -5.16 -35.29
C LEU A 505 -0.60 -5.01 -35.75
N GLY A 506 0.08 -3.96 -35.30
CA GLY A 506 1.52 -3.79 -35.49
C GLY A 506 2.33 -4.99 -34.95
N LYS A 507 1.95 -5.54 -33.79
CA LYS A 507 2.60 -6.73 -33.21
C LYS A 507 2.34 -8.02 -34.00
N PHE A 508 1.23 -8.10 -34.74
CA PHE A 508 0.95 -9.21 -35.65
C PHE A 508 1.79 -9.16 -36.94
N THR A 509 2.17 -7.96 -37.37
CA THR A 509 2.86 -7.70 -38.65
C THR A 509 4.35 -7.40 -38.50
N CYS A 510 4.84 -7.24 -37.26
CA CYS A 510 6.23 -6.87 -37.02
C CYS A 510 7.21 -7.96 -37.48
N PRO A 511 8.47 -7.59 -37.79
CA PRO A 511 9.50 -8.54 -38.23
C PRO A 511 9.78 -9.67 -37.24
N GLU A 512 9.56 -9.46 -35.94
CA GLU A 512 9.77 -10.49 -34.91
C GLU A 512 8.71 -11.59 -34.92
N ASN A 513 7.57 -11.36 -35.59
CA ASN A 513 6.51 -12.35 -35.72
C ASN A 513 6.78 -13.26 -36.93
N TYR A 514 6.91 -14.56 -36.68
CA TYR A 514 7.18 -15.54 -37.73
C TYR A 514 6.04 -15.68 -38.74
N LEU A 515 4.80 -15.33 -38.34
CA LEU A 515 3.60 -15.34 -39.17
C LEU A 515 3.23 -13.97 -39.73
N ARG A 516 4.17 -13.01 -39.73
CA ARG A 516 3.93 -11.63 -40.17
C ARG A 516 3.31 -11.55 -41.57
N ALA A 517 3.67 -12.47 -42.48
CA ALA A 517 3.13 -12.49 -43.85
C ALA A 517 1.66 -12.95 -43.88
N GLU A 518 1.34 -14.07 -43.22
CA GLU A 518 -0.02 -14.59 -43.12
C GLU A 518 -0.94 -13.63 -42.37
N HIS A 519 -0.46 -13.03 -41.28
CA HIS A 519 -1.23 -12.04 -40.53
C HIS A 519 -1.44 -10.76 -41.33
N SER A 520 -0.41 -10.25 -42.03
CA SER A 520 -0.54 -9.09 -42.92
C SER A 520 -1.56 -9.37 -44.03
N LYS A 521 -1.50 -10.55 -44.65
CA LYS A 521 -2.48 -10.97 -45.66
C LYS A 521 -3.91 -10.92 -45.11
N THR A 522 -4.10 -11.46 -43.90
CA THR A 522 -5.39 -11.49 -43.20
C THR A 522 -5.92 -10.09 -42.89
N ILE A 523 -5.07 -9.18 -42.43
CA ILE A 523 -5.46 -7.77 -42.17
C ILE A 523 -5.94 -7.10 -43.45
N VAL A 524 -5.23 -7.35 -44.56
CA VAL A 524 -5.59 -6.82 -45.88
C VAL A 524 -6.92 -7.42 -46.36
N ASP A 525 -7.16 -8.73 -46.16
CA ASP A 525 -8.43 -9.38 -46.50
C ASP A 525 -9.64 -8.82 -45.73
N PHE A 526 -9.43 -8.26 -44.53
CA PHE A 526 -10.45 -7.54 -43.76
C PHE A 526 -10.50 -6.03 -44.04
N GLU A 527 -10.02 -5.58 -45.21
CA GLU A 527 -10.01 -4.17 -45.63
C GLU A 527 -9.18 -3.23 -44.72
N GLY A 528 -8.24 -3.77 -43.95
CA GLY A 528 -7.47 -3.02 -42.97
C GLY A 528 -6.65 -1.87 -43.57
N VAL A 529 -6.18 -1.99 -44.83
CA VAL A 529 -5.35 -0.96 -45.50
C VAL A 529 -6.08 0.39 -45.56
N GLN A 530 -7.34 0.38 -46.00
CA GLN A 530 -8.13 1.61 -46.13
C GLN A 530 -8.42 2.25 -44.78
N LEU A 531 -8.67 1.43 -43.76
CA LEU A 531 -8.91 1.90 -42.39
C LEU A 531 -7.65 2.51 -41.78
N VAL A 532 -6.48 1.91 -41.99
CA VAL A 532 -5.20 2.45 -41.51
C VAL A 532 -4.86 3.79 -42.18
N ILE A 533 -5.12 3.93 -43.49
CA ILE A 533 -4.89 5.22 -44.19
C ILE A 533 -5.75 6.34 -43.60
N LYS A 534 -7.02 6.06 -43.22
CA LYS A 534 -7.88 7.06 -42.57
C LYS A 534 -7.28 7.54 -41.24
N LEU A 535 -6.62 6.66 -40.50
CA LEU A 535 -5.96 6.96 -39.22
C LEU A 535 -4.68 7.79 -39.35
N LEU A 536 -4.11 7.95 -40.55
CA LEU A 536 -2.97 8.85 -40.79
C LEU A 536 -3.31 10.33 -40.57
N ARG A 537 -4.60 10.67 -40.49
CA ARG A 537 -5.10 12.01 -40.14
C ARG A 537 -5.44 12.16 -38.65
N GLY A 538 -5.12 11.15 -37.83
CA GLY A 538 -5.34 11.16 -36.39
C GLY A 538 -4.30 11.99 -35.63
N ASN A 539 -4.25 11.81 -34.30
CA ASN A 539 -3.23 12.44 -33.47
C ASN A 539 -1.82 11.88 -33.74
N ASP A 540 -0.78 12.57 -33.27
CA ASP A 540 0.63 12.21 -33.52
C ASP A 540 0.94 10.74 -33.18
N ARG A 541 0.41 10.24 -32.06
CA ARG A 541 0.61 8.85 -31.62
C ARG A 541 -0.08 7.86 -32.56
N THR A 542 -1.33 8.11 -32.92
CA THR A 542 -2.08 7.29 -33.89
C THR A 542 -1.39 7.29 -35.24
N GLN A 543 -0.98 8.46 -35.72
CA GLN A 543 -0.33 8.64 -37.01
C GLN A 543 1.00 7.87 -37.07
N TYR A 544 1.82 7.98 -36.02
CA TYR A 544 3.07 7.22 -35.91
C TYR A 544 2.82 5.71 -36.03
N HIS A 545 1.93 5.15 -35.20
CA HIS A 545 1.67 3.71 -35.22
C HIS A 545 0.98 3.26 -36.53
N ALA A 546 0.13 4.09 -37.12
CA ALA A 546 -0.53 3.81 -38.40
C ALA A 546 0.49 3.76 -39.55
N LEU A 547 1.48 4.67 -39.56
CA LEU A 547 2.59 4.63 -40.52
C LEU A 547 3.41 3.36 -40.38
N VAL A 548 3.77 2.98 -39.14
CA VAL A 548 4.54 1.74 -38.88
C VAL A 548 3.76 0.52 -39.40
N LEU A 549 2.48 0.40 -39.07
CA LEU A 549 1.64 -0.71 -39.52
C LEU A 549 1.51 -0.71 -41.06
N LEU A 550 1.28 0.44 -41.69
CA LEU A 550 1.16 0.55 -43.14
C LEU A 550 2.44 0.14 -43.86
N CYS A 551 3.62 0.48 -43.31
CA CYS A 551 4.91 0.04 -43.83
C CYS A 551 5.04 -1.49 -43.77
N TYR A 552 4.73 -2.11 -42.63
CA TYR A 552 4.78 -3.58 -42.51
C TYR A 552 3.79 -4.28 -43.44
N LEU A 553 2.56 -3.76 -43.58
CA LEU A 553 1.59 -4.29 -44.52
C LEU A 553 2.09 -4.20 -45.98
N ALA A 554 2.72 -3.08 -46.35
CA ALA A 554 3.30 -2.90 -47.68
C ALA A 554 4.46 -3.87 -47.95
N MET A 555 5.33 -4.10 -46.96
CA MET A 555 6.47 -5.02 -47.07
C MET A 555 6.05 -6.49 -47.11
N HIS A 556 4.96 -6.87 -46.44
CA HIS A 556 4.58 -8.27 -46.28
C HIS A 556 3.40 -8.71 -47.16
N ALA A 557 2.56 -7.78 -47.62
CA ALA A 557 1.35 -8.08 -48.41
C ALA A 557 1.15 -7.15 -49.64
N GLY A 558 2.12 -6.31 -49.99
CA GLY A 558 2.01 -5.25 -51.00
C GLY A 558 1.71 -5.68 -52.46
N LYS A 559 1.70 -6.99 -52.77
CA LYS A 559 1.41 -7.51 -54.12
C LYS A 559 -0.09 -7.51 -54.49
N LYS A 560 -0.99 -7.19 -53.55
CA LYS A 560 -2.43 -7.20 -53.80
C LYS A 560 -2.90 -5.90 -54.48
N GLU A 561 -3.82 -6.01 -55.43
CA GLU A 561 -4.44 -4.87 -56.14
C GLU A 561 -4.98 -3.78 -55.20
N GLN A 562 -5.41 -4.18 -54.00
CA GLN A 562 -5.88 -3.27 -52.96
C GLN A 562 -4.85 -2.18 -52.58
N PHE A 563 -3.54 -2.43 -52.69
CA PHE A 563 -2.51 -1.42 -52.40
C PHE A 563 -2.45 -0.33 -53.49
N GLN A 564 -2.69 -0.70 -54.75
CA GLN A 564 -2.80 0.25 -55.86
C GLN A 564 -4.10 1.07 -55.74
N GLN A 565 -5.21 0.41 -55.46
CA GLN A 565 -6.52 1.07 -55.26
C GLN A 565 -6.52 2.03 -54.07
N ALA A 566 -5.80 1.70 -52.99
CA ALA A 566 -5.70 2.52 -51.79
C ALA A 566 -4.72 3.70 -51.90
N ARG A 567 -3.98 3.86 -53.02
CA ARG A 567 -2.94 4.89 -53.20
C ARG A 567 -1.94 4.95 -52.03
N VAL A 568 -1.51 3.77 -51.55
CA VAL A 568 -0.65 3.62 -50.36
C VAL A 568 0.66 4.40 -50.49
N LEU A 569 1.26 4.41 -51.67
CA LEU A 569 2.50 5.14 -51.95
C LEU A 569 2.35 6.64 -51.63
N THR A 570 1.30 7.27 -52.17
CA THR A 570 1.00 8.69 -51.92
C THR A 570 0.69 8.95 -50.44
N ALA A 571 -0.01 8.03 -49.77
CA ALA A 571 -0.31 8.15 -48.35
C ALA A 571 0.96 8.10 -47.49
N LEU A 572 1.90 7.21 -47.78
CA LEU A 572 3.18 7.10 -47.08
C LEU A 572 4.04 8.36 -47.25
N GLU A 573 4.20 8.84 -48.48
CA GLU A 573 4.99 10.04 -48.78
C GLU A 573 4.40 11.31 -48.16
N GLY A 574 3.06 11.41 -48.14
CA GLY A 574 2.35 12.56 -47.58
C GLY A 574 2.35 12.60 -46.05
N ALA A 575 2.07 11.46 -45.40
CA ALA A 575 1.96 11.38 -43.95
C ALA A 575 3.32 11.24 -43.24
N TYR A 576 4.39 10.85 -43.95
CA TYR A 576 5.74 10.82 -43.39
C TYR A 576 6.26 12.23 -43.06
N LYS A 577 6.04 13.22 -43.93
CA LYS A 577 6.57 14.58 -43.78
C LYS A 577 6.33 15.22 -42.40
N PRO A 578 5.09 15.21 -41.83
CA PRO A 578 4.84 15.77 -40.50
C PRO A 578 5.49 14.97 -39.35
N VAL A 579 5.64 13.65 -39.49
CA VAL A 579 6.17 12.75 -38.43
C VAL A 579 7.70 12.62 -38.47
N ALA A 580 8.31 12.92 -39.62
CA ALA A 580 9.75 12.78 -39.87
C ALA A 580 10.64 13.62 -38.95
N SER A 581 10.14 14.74 -38.42
CA SER A 581 10.87 15.61 -37.49
C SER A 581 11.03 15.00 -36.09
N GLN A 582 10.11 14.12 -35.69
CA GLN A 582 10.06 13.55 -34.34
C GLN A 582 10.64 12.13 -34.25
N TYR A 583 10.60 11.34 -35.34
CA TYR A 583 11.00 9.92 -35.31
C TYR A 583 11.97 9.57 -36.44
N SER A 584 13.28 9.71 -36.19
CA SER A 584 14.34 9.46 -37.18
C SER A 584 14.36 8.02 -37.71
N GLY A 585 14.09 7.03 -36.86
CA GLY A 585 14.05 5.61 -37.24
C GLY A 585 12.93 5.23 -38.22
N LEU A 586 11.89 6.06 -38.36
CA LEU A 586 10.80 5.81 -39.30
C LEU A 586 11.24 6.01 -40.76
N LYS A 587 12.29 6.81 -40.99
CA LYS A 587 12.81 7.14 -42.33
C LYS A 587 13.21 5.89 -43.10
N GLU A 588 13.96 5.00 -42.45
CA GLU A 588 14.44 3.76 -43.07
C GLU A 588 13.28 2.81 -43.36
N LEU A 589 12.33 2.68 -42.42
CA LEU A 589 11.17 1.81 -42.58
C LEU A 589 10.27 2.27 -43.74
N VAL A 590 10.00 3.57 -43.85
CA VAL A 590 9.22 4.14 -44.97
C VAL A 590 9.96 3.95 -46.28
N ALA A 591 11.27 4.18 -46.34
CA ALA A 591 12.07 3.97 -47.54
C ALA A 591 12.01 2.51 -48.02
N GLN A 592 12.14 1.54 -47.10
CA GLN A 592 12.02 0.12 -47.42
C GLN A 592 10.62 -0.25 -47.95
N ALA A 593 9.57 0.27 -47.32
CA ALA A 593 8.19 0.04 -47.76
C ALA A 593 7.93 0.63 -49.16
N VAL A 594 8.40 1.84 -49.43
CA VAL A 594 8.29 2.52 -50.73
C VAL A 594 9.02 1.73 -51.82
N LEU A 595 10.26 1.31 -51.56
CA LEU A 595 11.04 0.47 -52.48
C LEU A 595 10.30 -0.83 -52.81
N HIS A 596 9.76 -1.50 -51.79
CA HIS A 596 9.04 -2.76 -51.98
C HIS A 596 7.75 -2.58 -52.81
N LEU A 597 7.01 -1.49 -52.60
CA LEU A 597 5.82 -1.17 -53.41
C LEU A 597 6.18 -0.88 -54.87
N ASN A 598 7.25 -0.12 -55.11
CA ASN A 598 7.72 0.18 -56.46
C ASN A 598 8.16 -1.09 -57.21
N MET A 599 8.80 -2.04 -56.53
CA MET A 599 9.15 -3.34 -57.13
C MET A 599 7.94 -4.24 -57.40
N CYS A 600 6.84 -4.07 -56.66
CA CYS A 600 5.61 -4.86 -56.85
C CYS A 600 4.61 -4.22 -57.84
N ALA A 601 4.86 -2.99 -58.31
CA ALA A 601 4.01 -2.28 -59.27
C ALA A 601 4.31 -2.64 -60.74
N TYR A 602 5.39 -3.38 -60.96
CA TYR A 602 5.79 -4.04 -62.22
C TYR A 602 5.63 -5.55 -62.06
#